data_AF-A0A0S4M0I1-F1
#
_entry.id   AF-A0A0S4M0I1-F1
#
_cell.length_a   1.000
_cell.length_b   1.000
_cell.length_c   1.000
_cell.angle_alpha   90.00
_cell.angle_beta   90.00
_cell.angle_gamma   90.00
#
_symmetry.space_group_name_H-M   'P 1'
#
loop_
_entity.id
_entity.type
_entity.pdbx_description
1 polymer ?
#
loop_
_entity_poly.entity_id
_entity_poly.type
_entity_poly.pdbx_seq_one_letter_code
_entity_poly.pdbx_strand_id
1 'polypeptide(L)'
;MNNVCAFKPCTLLELSIKTIFGVSCEESISRLRQLSTKEIIEAAVLVRTPKMSPTKYESVLNFESNNMHQFFYEDFGKLSESDYKRLINYDELRALSECSRIIGKFINKHGDNFSKNLPIDDEHWKSHPMCQVIYNKEGTDASKSYYEKFCERRCEILSLPELTSKRCKHSKTKRSASPEPSMKKFSCYYDPMRFLSKNYLDHERDYPFGIILAETQTRAAILMESLDDTMSILKRNSRYLQKPFHTIVMASSLQLRHSIMSLKKSLSERSRTYRMIGKFAGVFYKELGSKERELQLVESLAVVACVRAIDSNVRAIKEKIIPLLERSNFVQLEDLVEMFRNKISTGKIRRDEVNSLKLSLEKTSHFLGKKCRAIMAIKRSRIEQLLKKIDLKDQDSSNKVFLEPVFINGINESVEKMRKEIAEMETTIKALPKITTKNKN
;
A
#
# COMPACT_ATOMS: atom_id res chain seq x y z
N MET A 1 -34.67 -20.96 13.76
CA MET A 1 -33.43 -21.55 14.31
C MET A 1 -32.38 -20.46 14.38
N ASN A 2 -32.07 -19.99 15.58
CA ASN A 2 -31.09 -18.92 15.80
C ASN A 2 -29.69 -19.51 15.69
N ASN A 3 -29.02 -19.30 14.55
CA ASN A 3 -27.58 -19.48 14.46
C ASN A 3 -26.93 -18.39 15.32
N VAL A 4 -26.72 -18.71 16.61
CA VAL A 4 -25.83 -17.95 17.47
C VAL A 4 -24.47 -17.98 16.80
N CYS A 5 -24.08 -16.87 16.18
CA CYS A 5 -22.82 -16.73 15.50
C CYS A 5 -21.72 -16.90 16.56
N ALA A 6 -21.14 -18.10 16.65
CA ALA A 6 -20.06 -18.38 17.58
C ALA A 6 -18.91 -17.43 17.27
N PHE A 7 -18.71 -16.44 18.12
CA PHE A 7 -17.64 -15.46 17.97
C PHE A 7 -16.31 -16.20 18.13
N LYS A 8 -15.65 -16.50 17.02
CA LYS A 8 -14.31 -17.08 17.03
C LYS A 8 -13.30 -15.93 17.15
N PRO A 9 -12.72 -15.68 18.34
CA PRO A 9 -11.74 -14.61 18.49
C PRO A 9 -10.55 -14.87 17.57
N CYS A 10 -9.99 -13.78 17.01
CA CYS A 10 -8.78 -13.88 16.19
C CYS A 10 -7.60 -14.34 17.04
N THR A 11 -6.78 -15.23 16.49
CA THR A 11 -5.50 -15.61 17.11
C THR A 11 -4.51 -14.44 17.09
N LEU A 12 -3.50 -14.48 17.97
CA LEU A 12 -2.44 -13.45 18.01
C LEU A 12 -1.69 -13.33 16.67
N LEU A 13 -1.49 -14.46 15.98
CA LEU A 13 -0.90 -14.49 14.65
C LEU A 13 -1.78 -13.74 13.63
N GLU A 14 -3.09 -13.99 13.65
CA GLU A 14 -4.03 -13.30 12.76
C GLU A 14 -4.08 -11.80 13.05
N LEU A 15 -4.10 -11.40 14.32
CA LEU A 15 -4.03 -9.98 14.70
C LEU A 15 -2.72 -9.34 14.20
N SER A 16 -1.59 -10.03 14.34
CA SER A 16 -0.29 -9.54 13.86
C SER A 16 -0.27 -9.38 12.34
N ILE A 17 -0.81 -10.38 11.60
CA ILE A 17 -0.97 -10.33 10.15
C ILE A 17 -1.84 -9.14 9.75
N LYS A 18 -2.98 -8.94 10.44
CA LYS A 18 -3.89 -7.82 10.18
C LYS A 18 -3.18 -6.48 10.34
N THR A 19 -2.45 -6.30 11.43
CA THR A 19 -1.75 -5.04 11.72
C THR A 19 -0.59 -4.77 10.75
N ILE A 20 0.25 -5.77 10.47
CA ILE A 20 1.45 -5.60 9.62
C ILE A 20 1.03 -5.35 8.17
N PHE A 21 0.22 -6.25 7.61
CA PHE A 21 -0.11 -6.24 6.18
C PHE A 21 -1.36 -5.44 5.85
N GLY A 22 -2.16 -5.03 6.84
CA GLY A 22 -3.37 -4.23 6.61
C GLY A 22 -4.50 -5.02 5.94
N VAL A 23 -4.53 -6.34 6.08
CA VAL A 23 -5.59 -7.21 5.56
C VAL A 23 -6.50 -7.66 6.68
N SER A 24 -7.80 -7.84 6.44
CA SER A 24 -8.77 -8.23 7.48
C SER A 24 -9.72 -9.34 7.04
N CYS A 25 -9.88 -9.57 5.73
CA CYS A 25 -10.74 -10.62 5.22
C CYS A 25 -10.10 -12.00 5.42
N GLU A 26 -10.95 -12.99 5.65
CA GLU A 26 -10.53 -14.35 6.00
C GLU A 26 -9.70 -15.00 4.89
N GLU A 27 -10.05 -14.79 3.62
CA GLU A 27 -9.32 -15.35 2.48
C GLU A 27 -7.88 -14.81 2.41
N SER A 28 -7.68 -13.50 2.63
CA SER A 28 -6.36 -12.88 2.65
C SER A 28 -5.50 -13.38 3.81
N ILE A 29 -6.10 -13.52 5.00
CA ILE A 29 -5.43 -14.06 6.18
C ILE A 29 -5.03 -15.52 5.95
N SER A 30 -5.94 -16.33 5.42
CA SER A 30 -5.70 -17.73 5.07
C SER A 30 -4.53 -17.88 4.10
N ARG A 31 -4.43 -16.99 3.10
CA ARG A 31 -3.27 -16.95 2.20
C ARG A 31 -1.96 -16.67 2.93
N LEU A 32 -1.93 -15.67 3.80
CA LEU A 32 -0.72 -15.31 4.55
C LEU A 32 -0.29 -16.41 5.54
N ARG A 33 -1.24 -17.19 6.08
CA ARG A 33 -0.95 -18.36 6.93
C ARG A 33 -0.25 -19.51 6.21
N GLN A 34 -0.17 -19.49 4.87
CA GLN A 34 0.60 -20.47 4.09
C GLN A 34 2.11 -20.19 4.11
N LEU A 35 2.52 -19.04 4.65
CA LEU A 35 3.90 -18.71 4.91
C LEU A 35 4.33 -19.27 6.27
N SER A 36 5.56 -19.77 6.33
CA SER A 36 6.21 -20.12 7.59
C SER A 36 6.42 -18.87 8.45
N THR A 37 6.57 -19.05 9.76
CA THR A 37 6.85 -17.94 10.69
C THR A 37 8.07 -17.12 10.25
N LYS A 38 9.12 -17.79 9.76
CA LYS A 38 10.32 -17.13 9.23
C LYS A 38 9.99 -16.24 8.02
N GLU A 39 9.26 -16.77 7.04
CA GLU A 39 8.85 -16.01 5.85
C GLU A 39 7.97 -14.81 6.22
N ILE A 40 7.08 -14.94 7.21
CA ILE A 40 6.24 -13.83 7.70
C ILE A 40 7.11 -12.74 8.35
N ILE A 41 8.11 -13.11 9.15
CA ILE A 41 9.01 -12.15 9.79
C ILE A 41 9.85 -11.43 8.73
N GLU A 42 10.43 -12.15 7.77
CA GLU A 42 11.21 -11.56 6.67
C GLU A 42 10.35 -10.59 5.85
N ALA A 43 9.13 -10.99 5.49
CA ALA A 43 8.15 -10.15 4.84
C ALA A 43 7.82 -8.89 5.65
N ALA A 44 7.62 -9.02 6.96
CA ALA A 44 7.30 -7.91 7.84
C ALA A 44 8.46 -6.90 7.95
N VAL A 45 9.71 -7.38 7.98
CA VAL A 45 10.90 -6.52 7.94
C VAL A 45 10.91 -5.74 6.63
N LEU A 46 10.76 -6.41 5.49
CA LEU A 46 10.76 -5.76 4.18
C LEU A 46 9.66 -4.70 4.04
N VAL A 47 8.45 -4.96 4.57
CA VAL A 47 7.34 -3.99 4.55
C VAL A 47 7.66 -2.75 5.38
N ARG A 48 8.40 -2.90 6.48
CA ARG A 48 8.76 -1.80 7.39
C ARG A 48 9.96 -0.99 6.90
N THR A 49 10.84 -1.64 6.14
CA THR A 49 12.03 -1.01 5.58
C THR A 49 11.96 -1.09 4.06
N PRO A 50 11.02 -0.35 3.44
CA PRO A 50 11.00 -0.26 2.00
C PRO A 50 12.34 0.33 1.55
N LYS A 51 12.78 -0.05 0.36
CA LYS A 51 13.93 0.57 -0.32
C LYS A 51 15.31 0.14 0.18
N MET A 52 15.56 -1.16 0.19
CA MET A 52 16.84 -1.72 0.58
C MET A 52 17.73 -1.95 -0.64
N SER A 53 19.02 -1.68 -0.50
CA SER A 53 20.03 -2.08 -1.49
C SER A 53 20.85 -3.22 -0.87
N PRO A 54 20.41 -4.48 -1.03
CA PRO A 54 21.04 -5.61 -0.36
C PRO A 54 22.45 -5.83 -0.88
N THR A 55 23.31 -6.36 -0.01
CA THR A 55 24.55 -7.02 -0.44
C THR A 55 24.33 -8.52 -0.41
N LYS A 56 25.14 -9.29 -1.13
CA LYS A 56 25.09 -10.77 -1.04
C LYS A 56 25.49 -11.33 0.33
N TYR A 57 26.08 -10.49 1.20
CA TYR A 57 26.58 -10.85 2.52
C TYR A 57 25.56 -10.63 3.65
N GLU A 58 24.36 -10.17 3.31
CA GLU A 58 23.28 -9.86 4.26
C GLU A 58 22.12 -10.84 4.15
N SER A 59 21.45 -11.03 5.29
CA SER A 59 20.12 -11.65 5.33
C SER A 59 19.07 -10.58 5.61
N VAL A 60 17.83 -10.86 5.21
CA VAL A 60 16.71 -9.95 5.45
C VAL A 60 16.51 -9.63 6.93
N LEU A 61 16.80 -10.58 7.81
CA LEU A 61 16.67 -10.41 9.26
C LEU A 61 17.80 -9.59 9.89
N ASN A 62 18.93 -9.47 9.20
CA ASN A 62 20.12 -8.78 9.71
C ASN A 62 20.34 -7.43 9.03
N PHE A 63 19.30 -6.86 8.41
CA PHE A 63 19.41 -5.52 7.86
C PHE A 63 19.65 -4.53 8.99
N GLU A 64 20.86 -3.98 9.04
CA GLU A 64 21.17 -2.91 9.96
C GLU A 64 20.39 -1.65 9.58
N SER A 65 19.50 -1.22 10.48
CA SER A 65 18.76 0.05 10.38
C SER A 65 19.67 1.29 10.38
N ASN A 66 20.97 1.13 10.65
CA ASN A 66 21.91 2.22 10.89
C ASN A 66 22.52 2.86 9.63
N ASN A 67 22.23 2.37 8.43
CA ASN A 67 22.69 3.02 7.19
C ASN A 67 21.52 3.46 6.31
N MET A 68 20.63 4.29 6.88
CA MET A 68 19.64 5.14 6.17
C MET A 68 20.30 6.19 5.25
N HIS A 69 21.44 5.87 4.64
CA HIS A 69 21.99 6.71 3.59
C HIS A 69 21.20 6.34 2.35
N GLN A 70 20.33 7.26 1.94
CA GLN A 70 19.52 7.19 0.73
C GLN A 70 20.42 6.80 -0.45
N PHE A 71 20.42 5.52 -0.78
CA PHE A 71 20.90 5.09 -2.08
C PHE A 71 20.02 5.78 -3.13
N PHE A 72 20.62 6.42 -4.12
CA PHE A 72 19.90 7.24 -5.09
C PHE A 72 19.10 6.34 -6.04
N TYR A 73 17.83 6.10 -5.72
CA TYR A 73 16.86 5.38 -6.56
C TYR A 73 16.81 5.88 -7.99
N GLU A 74 17.10 7.17 -8.18
CA GLU A 74 17.20 7.84 -9.47
C GLU A 74 18.24 7.18 -10.39
N ASP A 75 19.29 6.58 -9.83
CA ASP A 75 20.34 5.92 -10.61
C ASP A 75 19.90 4.59 -11.23
N PHE A 76 18.88 3.92 -10.66
CA PHE A 76 18.27 2.74 -11.29
C PHE A 76 17.55 3.09 -12.60
N GLY A 77 17.07 4.34 -12.73
CA GLY A 77 16.48 4.85 -13.97
C GLY A 77 17.48 4.94 -15.13
N LYS A 78 18.79 4.92 -14.84
CA LYS A 78 19.85 4.95 -15.85
C LYS A 78 20.13 3.59 -16.48
N LEU A 79 19.57 2.50 -15.93
CA LEU A 79 19.72 1.13 -16.43
C LEU A 79 18.49 0.70 -17.22
N SER A 80 18.71 0.05 -18.35
CA SER A 80 17.65 -0.51 -19.21
C SER A 80 17.43 -1.99 -18.94
N GLU A 81 16.31 -2.55 -19.40
CA GLU A 81 16.00 -3.98 -19.27
C GLU A 81 17.11 -4.89 -19.82
N SER A 82 17.82 -4.45 -20.87
CA SER A 82 18.97 -5.15 -21.45
C SER A 82 20.14 -5.31 -20.48
N ASP A 83 20.32 -4.35 -19.56
CA ASP A 83 21.42 -4.39 -18.59
C ASP A 83 21.17 -5.50 -17.55
N TYR A 84 19.90 -5.73 -17.18
CA TYR A 84 19.50 -6.76 -16.22
C TYR A 84 19.50 -8.18 -16.80
N LYS A 85 19.52 -8.36 -18.14
CA LYS A 85 19.48 -9.70 -18.78
C LYS A 85 20.65 -10.62 -18.38
N ARG A 86 21.74 -10.04 -17.88
CA ARG A 86 22.92 -10.78 -17.43
C ARG A 86 22.79 -11.29 -15.99
N LEU A 87 21.76 -10.87 -15.26
CA LEU A 87 21.55 -11.29 -13.88
C LEU A 87 20.89 -12.66 -13.82
N ILE A 88 21.31 -13.45 -12.84
CA ILE A 88 20.76 -14.80 -12.59
C ILE A 88 19.26 -14.72 -12.25
N ASN A 89 18.83 -13.65 -11.58
CA ASN A 89 17.44 -13.41 -11.20
C ASN A 89 16.66 -12.52 -12.20
N TYR A 90 17.09 -12.46 -13.47
CA TYR A 90 16.44 -11.63 -14.49
C TYR A 90 14.93 -11.87 -14.60
N ASP A 91 14.50 -13.14 -14.63
CA ASP A 91 13.07 -13.47 -14.76
C ASP A 91 12.24 -12.98 -13.56
N GLU A 92 12.81 -13.02 -12.35
CA GLU A 92 12.19 -12.45 -11.14
C GLU A 92 12.08 -10.93 -11.26
N LEU A 93 13.15 -10.24 -11.65
CA LEU A 93 13.15 -8.78 -11.85
C LEU A 93 12.14 -8.34 -12.91
N ARG A 94 12.02 -9.10 -14.00
CA ARG A 94 11.04 -8.87 -15.05
C ARG A 94 9.61 -9.06 -14.53
N ALA A 95 9.35 -10.15 -13.81
CA ALA A 95 8.07 -10.42 -13.20
C ALA A 95 7.66 -9.33 -12.19
N LEU A 96 8.58 -8.90 -11.33
CA LEU A 96 8.36 -7.80 -10.37
C LEU A 96 8.02 -6.49 -11.07
N SER A 97 8.74 -6.17 -12.14
CA SER A 97 8.50 -4.97 -12.95
C SER A 97 7.11 -4.97 -13.58
N GLU A 98 6.72 -6.11 -14.14
CA GLU A 98 5.41 -6.28 -14.74
C GLU A 98 4.31 -6.13 -13.68
N CYS A 99 4.46 -6.79 -12.53
CA CYS A 99 3.51 -6.72 -11.42
C CYS A 99 3.39 -5.28 -10.88
N SER A 100 4.51 -4.61 -10.61
CA SER A 100 4.56 -3.22 -10.15
C SER A 100 3.86 -2.27 -11.14
N ARG A 101 4.14 -2.42 -12.44
CA ARG A 101 3.49 -1.63 -13.50
C ARG A 101 1.98 -1.81 -13.51
N ILE A 102 1.48 -3.05 -13.37
CA ILE A 102 0.05 -3.34 -13.44
C ILE A 102 -0.68 -2.86 -12.18
N ILE A 103 -0.09 -3.07 -11.00
CA ILE A 103 -0.62 -2.52 -9.74
C ILE A 103 -0.63 -0.99 -9.81
N GLY A 104 0.41 -0.37 -10.38
CA GLY A 104 0.44 1.07 -10.63
C GLY A 104 -0.70 1.54 -11.55
N LYS A 105 -0.97 0.81 -12.64
CA LYS A 105 -2.14 1.08 -13.51
C LYS A 105 -3.45 0.98 -12.73
N PHE A 106 -3.61 -0.04 -11.90
CA PHE A 106 -4.79 -0.20 -11.05
C PHE A 106 -4.95 0.98 -10.08
N ILE A 107 -3.87 1.39 -9.39
CA ILE A 107 -3.87 2.54 -8.46
C ILE A 107 -4.30 3.82 -9.18
N ASN A 108 -3.77 4.06 -10.38
CA ASN A 108 -4.13 5.23 -11.18
C ASN A 108 -5.61 5.18 -11.59
N LYS A 109 -6.09 4.02 -12.06
CA LYS A 109 -7.51 3.81 -12.40
C LYS A 109 -8.42 4.04 -11.20
N HIS A 110 -8.01 3.63 -10.01
CA HIS A 110 -8.72 3.95 -8.76
C HIS A 110 -8.75 5.45 -8.49
N GLY A 111 -7.60 6.12 -8.58
CA GLY A 111 -7.50 7.56 -8.40
C GLY A 111 -8.43 8.33 -9.33
N ASP A 112 -8.46 7.94 -10.61
CA ASP A 112 -9.33 8.54 -11.63
C ASP A 112 -10.82 8.37 -11.34
N ASN A 113 -11.21 7.23 -10.76
CA ASN A 113 -12.62 6.90 -10.54
C ASN A 113 -13.17 7.35 -9.17
N PHE A 114 -12.39 7.32 -8.09
CA PHE A 114 -12.92 7.56 -6.73
C PHE A 114 -12.21 8.66 -5.94
N SER A 115 -10.94 8.92 -6.22
CA SER A 115 -10.15 9.82 -5.38
C SER A 115 -9.99 11.24 -5.96
N LYS A 116 -10.39 11.48 -7.21
CA LYS A 116 -10.36 12.81 -7.82
C LYS A 116 -11.57 13.65 -7.40
N ASN A 117 -11.29 14.93 -7.12
CA ASN A 117 -12.29 15.97 -6.84
C ASN A 117 -13.16 15.67 -5.62
N LEU A 118 -12.58 15.40 -4.45
CA LEU A 118 -13.37 15.22 -3.23
C LEU A 118 -13.85 16.58 -2.68
N PRO A 119 -15.05 16.67 -2.09
CA PRO A 119 -15.58 17.91 -1.52
C PRO A 119 -14.80 18.49 -0.33
N ILE A 120 -13.90 17.71 0.28
CA ILE A 120 -13.13 18.14 1.47
C ILE A 120 -12.21 19.34 1.21
N ASP A 121 -11.81 19.52 -0.04
CA ASP A 121 -10.94 20.63 -0.47
C ASP A 121 -11.69 21.96 -0.55
N ASP A 122 -13.02 21.95 -0.38
CA ASP A 122 -13.88 23.11 -0.50
C ASP A 122 -14.40 23.54 0.88
N GLU A 123 -13.95 24.71 1.36
CA GLU A 123 -14.31 25.22 2.69
C GLU A 123 -15.81 25.35 2.90
N HIS A 124 -16.54 25.61 1.83
CA HIS A 124 -17.99 25.72 1.81
C HIS A 124 -18.68 24.46 2.33
N TRP A 125 -18.20 23.28 1.91
CA TRP A 125 -18.82 22.01 2.27
C TRP A 125 -18.43 21.50 3.65
N LYS A 126 -17.33 22.00 4.24
CA LYS A 126 -16.86 21.56 5.57
C LYS A 126 -17.86 21.83 6.69
N SER A 127 -18.73 22.84 6.52
CA SER A 127 -19.77 23.18 7.50
C SER A 127 -21.01 22.27 7.42
N HIS A 128 -21.20 21.57 6.30
CA HIS A 128 -22.42 20.79 6.06
C HIS A 128 -22.49 19.57 6.98
N PRO A 129 -23.64 19.29 7.64
CA PRO A 129 -23.74 18.21 8.63
C PRO A 129 -23.33 16.83 8.10
N MET A 130 -23.81 16.48 6.91
CA MET A 130 -23.44 15.22 6.24
C MET A 130 -21.95 15.16 5.85
N CYS A 131 -21.35 16.29 5.49
CA CYS A 131 -19.94 16.33 5.12
C CYS A 131 -19.06 16.04 6.33
N GLN A 132 -19.42 16.60 7.49
CA GLN A 132 -18.72 16.35 8.76
C GLN A 132 -18.88 14.91 9.24
N VAL A 133 -20.01 14.24 8.96
CA VAL A 133 -20.15 12.78 9.19
C VAL A 133 -19.16 12.01 8.31
N ILE A 134 -19.09 12.32 7.01
CA ILE A 134 -18.28 11.56 6.04
C ILE A 134 -16.77 11.84 6.13
N TYR A 135 -16.38 13.08 6.46
CA TYR A 135 -15.00 13.56 6.43
C TYR A 135 -14.45 13.89 7.82
N ASN A 136 -14.87 13.13 8.81
CA ASN A 136 -14.42 13.31 10.18
C ASN A 136 -12.88 13.17 10.33
N LYS A 137 -12.28 14.18 10.99
CA LYS A 137 -10.93 14.25 11.59
C LYS A 137 -10.46 12.98 12.30
N GLU A 138 -11.35 12.42 13.12
CA GLU A 138 -10.97 11.71 14.35
C GLU A 138 -11.07 10.18 14.26
N GLY A 139 -11.43 9.60 13.11
CA GLY A 139 -11.70 8.16 13.00
C GLY A 139 -10.54 7.33 12.45
N THR A 140 -9.87 6.54 13.28
CA THR A 140 -8.96 5.46 12.85
C THR A 140 -9.69 4.20 12.33
N ASP A 141 -10.95 3.99 12.76
CA ASP A 141 -11.85 2.98 12.19
C ASP A 141 -13.00 3.68 11.47
N ALA A 142 -12.81 3.86 10.15
CA ALA A 142 -13.71 4.64 9.32
C ALA A 142 -15.16 4.13 9.41
N SER A 143 -15.37 2.81 9.45
CA SER A 143 -16.71 2.21 9.31
C SER A 143 -17.61 2.45 10.52
N LYS A 144 -17.10 2.23 11.74
CA LYS A 144 -17.85 2.41 12.98
C LYS A 144 -18.08 3.89 13.28
N SER A 145 -17.09 4.72 12.96
CA SER A 145 -17.16 6.18 13.17
C SER A 145 -18.29 6.85 12.38
N TYR A 146 -18.63 6.38 11.17
CA TYR A 146 -19.70 6.99 10.37
C TYR A 146 -21.07 6.85 11.02
N TYR A 147 -21.40 5.65 11.50
CA TYR A 147 -22.68 5.38 12.12
C TYR A 147 -22.80 6.06 13.49
N GLU A 148 -21.73 6.08 14.28
CA GLU A 148 -21.69 6.80 15.55
C GLU A 148 -21.92 8.30 15.34
N LYS A 149 -21.18 8.94 14.42
CA LYS A 149 -21.38 10.37 14.11
C LYS A 149 -22.71 10.67 13.45
N PHE A 150 -23.22 9.75 12.63
CA PHE A 150 -24.58 9.87 12.12
C PHE A 150 -25.60 9.84 13.26
N CYS A 151 -25.47 8.92 14.22
CA CYS A 151 -26.36 8.83 15.38
C CYS A 151 -26.34 10.13 16.21
N GLU A 152 -25.16 10.71 16.44
CA GLU A 152 -24.99 12.00 17.14
C GLU A 152 -25.74 13.14 16.43
N ARG A 153 -25.73 13.14 15.09
CA ARG A 153 -26.28 14.22 14.26
C ARG A 153 -27.58 13.85 13.57
N ARG A 154 -28.21 12.76 13.99
CA ARG A 154 -29.37 12.17 13.33
C ARG A 154 -30.52 13.16 13.21
N CYS A 155 -30.88 13.81 14.32
CA CYS A 155 -31.98 14.76 14.36
C CYS A 155 -31.69 15.98 13.46
N GLU A 156 -30.48 16.52 13.51
CA GLU A 156 -30.04 17.62 12.67
C GLU A 156 -30.15 17.25 11.18
N ILE A 157 -29.57 16.12 10.77
CA ILE A 157 -29.55 15.68 9.37
C ILE A 157 -30.95 15.35 8.83
N LEU A 158 -31.79 14.68 9.63
CA LEU A 158 -33.15 14.34 9.23
C LEU A 158 -34.07 15.56 9.21
N SER A 159 -33.78 16.60 10.00
CA SER A 159 -34.52 17.87 9.98
C SER A 159 -34.20 18.75 8.78
N LEU A 160 -33.11 18.48 8.04
CA LEU A 160 -32.74 19.28 6.87
C LEU A 160 -33.83 19.19 5.79
N PRO A 161 -34.25 20.32 5.19
CA PRO A 161 -35.22 20.36 4.11
C PRO A 161 -34.71 19.66 2.85
N GLU A 162 -35.61 19.01 2.12
CA GLU A 162 -35.27 18.37 0.85
C GLU A 162 -34.89 19.38 -0.24
N LEU A 163 -33.99 18.96 -1.12
CA LEU A 163 -33.59 19.74 -2.28
C LEU A 163 -34.72 19.76 -3.32
N THR A 164 -35.58 20.78 -3.29
CA THR A 164 -36.68 20.91 -4.26
C THR A 164 -36.13 21.35 -5.63
N SER A 165 -36.23 20.48 -6.65
CA SER A 165 -35.77 20.77 -8.02
C SER A 165 -36.44 21.99 -8.68
N LYS A 166 -37.57 22.46 -8.13
CA LYS A 166 -38.36 23.57 -8.69
C LYS A 166 -37.78 24.96 -8.42
N ARG A 167 -36.87 25.15 -7.46
CA ARG A 167 -36.41 26.50 -7.06
C ARG A 167 -35.42 27.17 -8.02
N CYS A 168 -34.81 26.44 -8.96
CA CYS A 168 -33.77 27.01 -9.84
C CYS A 168 -34.24 27.50 -11.22
N LYS A 169 -35.49 27.25 -11.64
CA LYS A 169 -35.93 27.57 -13.01
C LYS A 169 -36.61 28.94 -13.19
N HIS A 170 -36.82 29.74 -12.13
CA HIS A 170 -37.71 30.91 -12.20
C HIS A 170 -37.13 32.29 -11.86
N SER A 171 -35.81 32.46 -11.74
CA SER A 171 -35.22 33.80 -11.57
C SER A 171 -34.22 34.14 -12.68
N LYS A 172 -34.70 34.20 -13.94
CA LYS A 172 -34.03 34.99 -15.00
C LYS A 172 -34.50 36.45 -15.01
N THR A 173 -35.35 36.85 -14.08
CA THR A 173 -35.84 38.23 -13.94
C THR A 173 -34.84 39.09 -13.18
N LYS A 174 -34.12 39.90 -13.96
CA LYS A 174 -33.43 41.17 -13.65
C LYS A 174 -32.72 41.30 -12.28
N ARG A 175 -31.39 41.29 -12.37
CA ARG A 175 -30.39 41.97 -11.53
C ARG A 175 -31.01 43.03 -10.59
N SER A 176 -31.28 42.65 -9.35
CA SER A 176 -31.26 43.57 -8.22
C SER A 176 -30.18 43.07 -7.27
N ALA A 177 -29.23 43.97 -6.99
CA ALA A 177 -28.10 43.71 -6.10
C ALA A 177 -28.62 43.58 -4.66
N SER A 178 -28.78 42.34 -4.21
CA SER A 178 -29.03 42.00 -2.80
C SER A 178 -28.37 40.64 -2.49
N PRO A 179 -28.06 40.35 -1.22
CA PRO A 179 -26.82 39.68 -0.85
C PRO A 179 -26.73 38.20 -1.23
N GLU A 180 -25.52 37.84 -1.64
CA GLU A 180 -24.90 36.51 -1.80
C GLU A 180 -25.81 35.26 -1.76
N PRO A 181 -26.08 34.64 -2.92
CA PRO A 181 -26.77 33.35 -3.05
C PRO A 181 -26.02 32.14 -2.46
N SER A 182 -24.89 32.33 -1.80
CA SER A 182 -24.02 31.25 -1.29
C SER A 182 -24.56 30.63 0.00
N MET A 183 -25.04 31.43 0.98
CA MET A 183 -25.36 30.90 2.32
C MET A 183 -26.63 30.04 2.43
N LYS A 184 -27.70 30.32 1.65
CA LYS A 184 -28.97 29.58 1.73
C LYS A 184 -28.91 28.13 1.21
N LYS A 185 -27.79 27.70 0.63
CA LYS A 185 -27.67 26.38 -0.03
C LYS A 185 -27.09 25.29 0.88
N PHE A 186 -26.38 25.67 1.94
CA PHE A 186 -25.83 24.73 2.93
C PHE A 186 -26.87 24.19 3.92
N SER A 187 -28.09 24.70 3.86
CA SER A 187 -29.19 24.32 4.75
C SER A 187 -30.09 23.23 4.16
N CYS A 188 -29.73 22.58 3.06
CA CYS A 188 -30.55 21.53 2.43
C CYS A 188 -29.95 20.14 2.67
N TYR A 189 -30.79 19.11 2.60
CA TYR A 189 -30.34 17.73 2.66
C TYR A 189 -29.64 17.31 1.36
N TYR A 190 -28.47 16.70 1.53
CA TYR A 190 -27.73 16.01 0.48
C TYR A 190 -27.51 14.56 0.89
N ASP A 191 -27.86 13.63 -0.02
CA ASP A 191 -27.60 12.21 0.15
C ASP A 191 -26.07 11.96 0.33
N PRO A 192 -25.64 11.08 1.25
CA PRO A 192 -24.22 10.80 1.48
C PRO A 192 -23.42 10.50 0.22
N MET A 193 -24.00 9.81 -0.76
CA MET A 193 -23.30 9.46 -2.00
C MET A 193 -22.94 10.68 -2.86
N ARG A 194 -23.62 11.82 -2.69
CA ARG A 194 -23.24 13.07 -3.38
C ARG A 194 -21.87 13.57 -2.93
N PHE A 195 -21.42 13.20 -1.73
CA PHE A 195 -20.11 13.59 -1.23
C PHE A 195 -18.96 12.72 -1.74
N LEU A 196 -19.23 11.75 -2.62
CA LEU A 196 -18.20 10.94 -3.29
C LEU A 196 -17.47 11.72 -4.39
N SER A 197 -18.03 12.81 -4.90
CA SER A 197 -17.37 13.68 -5.87
C SER A 197 -17.94 15.09 -5.82
N LYS A 198 -17.07 16.10 -5.93
CA LYS A 198 -17.43 17.51 -6.05
C LYS A 198 -18.36 17.76 -7.24
N ASN A 199 -18.20 16.97 -8.32
CA ASN A 199 -19.07 17.05 -9.49
C ASN A 199 -20.54 16.75 -9.15
N TYR A 200 -20.81 15.90 -8.15
CA TYR A 200 -22.17 15.56 -7.73
C TYR A 200 -22.82 16.61 -6.82
N LEU A 201 -22.00 17.54 -6.31
CA LEU A 201 -22.42 18.69 -5.52
C LEU A 201 -22.57 19.95 -6.38
N ASP A 202 -22.15 19.92 -7.64
CA ASP A 202 -22.32 21.04 -8.58
C ASP A 202 -23.81 21.32 -8.82
N HIS A 203 -24.25 22.48 -8.34
CA HIS A 203 -25.64 22.92 -8.41
C HIS A 203 -26.08 23.30 -9.82
N GLU A 204 -25.16 23.62 -10.73
CA GLU A 204 -25.52 24.00 -12.10
C GLU A 204 -26.05 22.79 -12.88
N ARG A 205 -25.64 21.58 -12.49
CA ARG A 205 -25.93 20.34 -13.21
C ARG A 205 -27.07 19.52 -12.62
N ASP A 206 -27.50 19.83 -11.38
CA ASP A 206 -28.52 19.10 -10.60
C ASP A 206 -28.49 17.58 -10.87
N TYR A 207 -27.36 16.94 -10.56
CA TYR A 207 -27.16 15.52 -10.88
C TYR A 207 -28.27 14.67 -10.24
N PRO A 208 -29.09 13.96 -11.05
CA PRO A 208 -30.08 13.03 -10.53
C PRO A 208 -29.40 11.90 -9.77
N PHE A 209 -29.98 11.49 -8.64
CA PHE A 209 -29.41 10.44 -7.80
C PHE A 209 -29.21 9.11 -8.57
N GLY A 210 -30.14 8.78 -9.48
CA GLY A 210 -30.01 7.60 -10.34
C GLY A 210 -28.73 7.60 -11.20
N ILE A 211 -28.27 8.78 -11.65
CA ILE A 211 -27.01 8.90 -12.40
C ILE A 211 -25.81 8.65 -11.48
N ILE A 212 -25.79 9.24 -10.29
CA ILE A 212 -24.72 9.02 -9.29
C ILE A 212 -24.58 7.53 -8.97
N LEU A 213 -25.72 6.86 -8.75
CA LEU A 213 -25.75 5.43 -8.46
C LEU A 213 -25.21 4.59 -9.64
N ALA A 214 -25.67 4.87 -10.86
CA ALA A 214 -25.23 4.17 -12.06
C ALA A 214 -23.74 4.38 -12.34
N GLU A 215 -23.25 5.62 -12.21
CA GLU A 215 -21.82 5.91 -12.35
C GLU A 215 -20.98 5.17 -11.31
N THR A 216 -21.41 5.16 -10.04
CA THR A 216 -20.69 4.47 -8.97
C THR A 216 -20.63 2.96 -9.22
N GLN A 217 -21.72 2.37 -9.73
CA GLN A 217 -21.76 0.96 -10.15
C GLN A 217 -20.80 0.67 -11.30
N THR A 218 -20.80 1.51 -12.34
CA THR A 218 -19.87 1.39 -13.48
C THR A 218 -18.42 1.48 -13.00
N ARG A 219 -18.09 2.45 -12.15
CA ARG A 219 -16.75 2.61 -11.58
C ARG A 219 -16.33 1.37 -10.77
N ALA A 220 -17.22 0.82 -9.94
CA ALA A 220 -16.94 -0.40 -9.18
C ALA A 220 -16.71 -1.63 -10.08
N ALA A 221 -17.47 -1.75 -11.18
CA ALA A 221 -17.26 -2.83 -12.16
C ALA A 221 -15.91 -2.71 -12.88
N ILE A 222 -15.58 -1.50 -13.34
CA ILE A 222 -14.30 -1.17 -14.00
C ILE A 222 -13.09 -1.45 -13.09
N LEU A 223 -13.22 -1.19 -11.78
CA LEU A 223 -12.18 -1.54 -10.81
C LEU A 223 -12.07 -3.05 -10.59
N MET A 224 -13.19 -3.76 -10.49
CA MET A 224 -13.17 -5.21 -10.31
C MET A 224 -12.46 -5.89 -11.49
N GLU A 225 -12.82 -5.54 -12.71
CA GLU A 225 -12.17 -6.07 -13.93
C GLU A 225 -10.66 -5.80 -13.92
N SER A 226 -10.26 -4.56 -13.61
CA SER A 226 -8.84 -4.21 -13.52
C SER A 226 -8.09 -4.98 -12.43
N LEU A 227 -8.77 -5.33 -11.33
CA LEU A 227 -8.20 -6.12 -10.24
C LEU A 227 -8.08 -7.59 -10.65
N ASP A 228 -9.08 -8.15 -11.31
CA ASP A 228 -9.05 -9.51 -11.83
C ASP A 228 -7.91 -9.68 -12.85
N ASP A 229 -7.68 -8.69 -13.73
CA ASP A 229 -6.52 -8.63 -14.63
C ASP A 229 -5.20 -8.64 -13.86
N THR A 230 -5.11 -7.81 -12.82
CA THR A 230 -3.92 -7.72 -11.96
C THR A 230 -3.63 -9.06 -11.29
N MET A 231 -4.66 -9.71 -10.74
CA MET A 231 -4.55 -11.02 -10.10
C MET A 231 -4.18 -12.13 -11.10
N SER A 232 -4.70 -12.08 -12.32
CA SER A 232 -4.35 -13.03 -13.38
C SER A 232 -2.87 -12.95 -13.74
N ILE A 233 -2.33 -11.74 -13.87
CA ILE A 233 -0.92 -11.53 -14.21
C ILE A 233 -0.01 -11.90 -13.03
N LEU A 234 -0.42 -11.65 -11.79
CA LEU A 234 0.28 -12.13 -10.59
C LEU A 234 0.36 -13.66 -10.57
N LYS A 235 -0.75 -14.35 -10.86
CA LYS A 235 -0.77 -15.83 -10.94
C LYS A 235 0.15 -16.35 -12.03
N ARG A 236 0.14 -15.73 -13.21
CA ARG A 236 1.03 -16.10 -14.32
C ARG A 236 2.51 -15.95 -13.95
N ASN A 237 2.85 -14.95 -13.15
CA ASN A 237 4.21 -14.69 -12.69
C ASN A 237 4.60 -15.41 -11.40
N SER A 238 3.69 -16.19 -10.78
CA SER A 238 3.91 -16.82 -9.47
C SER A 238 5.16 -17.70 -9.38
N ARG A 239 5.54 -18.37 -10.47
CA ARG A 239 6.74 -19.22 -10.54
C ARG A 239 8.07 -18.45 -10.52
N TYR A 240 8.03 -17.17 -10.86
CA TYR A 240 9.22 -16.31 -10.94
C TYR A 240 9.40 -15.43 -9.72
N LEU A 241 8.34 -15.24 -8.93
CA LEU A 241 8.37 -14.42 -7.73
C LEU A 241 8.68 -15.29 -6.52
N GLN A 242 9.49 -14.79 -5.58
CA GLN A 242 9.59 -15.48 -4.30
C GLN A 242 8.21 -15.60 -3.64
N LYS A 243 7.97 -16.77 -3.05
CA LYS A 243 6.70 -17.15 -2.43
C LYS A 243 6.15 -16.10 -1.46
N PRO A 244 6.95 -15.48 -0.55
CA PRO A 244 6.44 -14.43 0.34
C PRO A 244 5.84 -13.25 -0.42
N PHE A 245 6.53 -12.71 -1.43
CA PHE A 245 6.04 -11.56 -2.20
C PHE A 245 4.75 -11.87 -2.94
N HIS A 246 4.73 -12.98 -3.69
CA HIS A 246 3.52 -13.40 -4.39
C HIS A 246 2.35 -13.53 -3.41
N THR A 247 2.58 -14.13 -2.25
CA THR A 247 1.54 -14.36 -1.24
C THR A 247 1.01 -13.06 -0.66
N ILE A 248 1.88 -12.11 -0.31
CA ILE A 248 1.48 -10.81 0.26
C ILE A 248 0.71 -9.97 -0.76
N VAL A 249 1.19 -9.91 -2.01
CA VAL A 249 0.54 -9.14 -3.07
C VAL A 249 -0.81 -9.74 -3.43
N MET A 250 -0.90 -11.08 -3.47
CA MET A 250 -2.16 -11.80 -3.68
C MET A 250 -3.14 -11.57 -2.52
N ALA A 251 -2.67 -11.65 -1.27
CA ALA A 251 -3.51 -11.38 -0.09
C ALA A 251 -4.03 -9.94 -0.09
N SER A 252 -3.20 -8.96 -0.48
CA SER A 252 -3.64 -7.56 -0.60
C SER A 252 -4.67 -7.37 -1.72
N SER A 253 -4.47 -8.05 -2.86
CA SER A 253 -5.44 -8.06 -3.96
C SER A 253 -6.79 -8.67 -3.55
N LEU A 254 -6.77 -9.76 -2.78
CA LEU A 254 -7.98 -10.40 -2.25
C LEU A 254 -8.74 -9.51 -1.26
N GLN A 255 -8.01 -8.79 -0.40
CA GLN A 255 -8.59 -7.82 0.53
C GLN A 255 -9.35 -6.72 -0.23
N LEU A 256 -8.72 -6.23 -1.30
CA LEU A 256 -9.31 -5.22 -2.16
C LEU A 256 -10.53 -5.76 -2.91
N ARG A 257 -10.45 -6.99 -3.44
CA ARG A 257 -11.56 -7.68 -4.12
C ARG A 257 -12.77 -7.81 -3.21
N HIS A 258 -12.55 -8.24 -1.97
CA HIS A 258 -13.59 -8.32 -0.95
C HIS A 258 -14.27 -6.96 -0.72
N SER A 259 -13.49 -5.89 -0.66
CA SER A 259 -14.01 -4.53 -0.45
C SER A 259 -14.82 -4.02 -1.64
N ILE A 260 -14.38 -4.30 -2.88
CA ILE A 260 -15.15 -3.97 -4.10
C ILE A 260 -16.44 -4.80 -4.18
N MET A 261 -16.40 -6.09 -3.81
CA MET A 261 -17.60 -6.92 -3.74
C MET A 261 -18.60 -6.38 -2.71
N SER A 262 -18.12 -5.94 -1.55
CA SER A 262 -18.94 -5.30 -0.52
C SER A 262 -19.59 -4.02 -1.06
N LEU A 263 -18.83 -3.18 -1.77
CA LEU A 263 -19.38 -1.99 -2.46
C LEU A 263 -20.49 -2.37 -3.45
N LYS A 264 -20.26 -3.37 -4.31
CA LYS A 264 -21.27 -3.82 -5.29
C LYS A 264 -22.55 -4.31 -4.62
N LYS A 265 -22.43 -5.01 -3.48
CA LYS A 265 -23.57 -5.44 -2.67
C LYS A 265 -24.35 -4.24 -2.13
N SER A 266 -23.68 -3.29 -1.46
CA SER A 266 -24.34 -2.08 -0.92
C SER A 266 -24.97 -1.21 -2.01
N LEU A 267 -24.34 -1.09 -3.19
CA LEU A 267 -24.93 -0.40 -4.34
C LEU A 267 -26.19 -1.09 -4.87
N SER A 268 -26.22 -2.43 -4.83
CA SER A 268 -27.38 -3.22 -5.28
C SER A 268 -28.57 -3.07 -4.32
N GLU A 269 -28.29 -3.08 -3.02
CA GLU A 269 -29.27 -2.78 -1.96
C GLU A 269 -29.83 -1.37 -2.13
N ARG A 270 -28.96 -0.36 -2.22
CA ARG A 270 -29.37 1.04 -2.43
C ARG A 270 -30.19 1.23 -3.71
N SER A 271 -29.84 0.53 -4.78
CA SER A 271 -30.57 0.54 -6.06
C SER A 271 -31.97 -0.07 -5.95
N ARG A 272 -32.10 -1.16 -5.19
CA ARG A 272 -33.41 -1.76 -4.92
C ARG A 272 -34.29 -0.78 -4.17
N THR A 273 -33.79 -0.17 -3.10
CA THR A 273 -34.53 0.81 -2.29
C THR A 273 -34.91 2.05 -3.09
N TYR A 274 -33.99 2.58 -3.90
CA TYR A 274 -34.27 3.69 -4.81
C TYR A 274 -35.40 3.37 -5.80
N ARG A 275 -35.39 2.18 -6.43
CA ARG A 275 -36.44 1.76 -7.37
C ARG A 275 -37.78 1.52 -6.69
N MET A 276 -37.80 0.93 -5.49
CA MET A 276 -39.04 0.73 -4.74
C MET A 276 -39.68 2.08 -4.44
N ILE A 277 -38.93 3.01 -3.86
CA ILE A 277 -39.43 4.33 -3.48
C ILE A 277 -39.83 5.15 -4.71
N GLY A 278 -39.04 5.12 -5.79
CA GLY A 278 -39.36 5.83 -7.03
C GLY A 278 -40.65 5.37 -7.71
N LYS A 279 -41.00 4.07 -7.60
CA LYS A 279 -42.27 3.54 -8.11
C LYS A 279 -43.48 4.03 -7.30
N PHE A 280 -43.34 4.20 -5.99
CA PHE A 280 -44.41 4.72 -5.13
C PHE A 280 -44.53 6.24 -5.19
N ALA A 281 -43.42 6.94 -5.37
CA ALA A 281 -43.39 8.39 -5.32
C ALA A 281 -44.09 9.07 -6.51
N GLY A 282 -44.22 8.38 -7.65
CA GLY A 282 -45.05 8.83 -8.78
C GLY A 282 -46.53 9.11 -8.44
N VAL A 283 -47.01 8.67 -7.27
CA VAL A 283 -48.39 8.85 -6.81
C VAL A 283 -48.50 9.82 -5.62
N PHE A 284 -47.50 9.92 -4.74
CA PHE A 284 -47.55 10.79 -3.53
C PHE A 284 -46.15 11.26 -3.06
N TYR A 285 -45.51 12.20 -3.75
CA TYR A 285 -44.21 12.77 -3.34
C TYR A 285 -44.26 13.67 -2.09
N LYS A 286 -45.42 13.86 -1.44
CA LYS A 286 -45.55 14.97 -0.49
C LYS A 286 -44.86 14.74 0.85
N GLU A 287 -44.70 13.49 1.31
CA GLU A 287 -43.97 13.19 2.54
C GLU A 287 -43.37 11.78 2.45
N LEU A 288 -42.08 11.66 2.09
CA LEU A 288 -41.35 10.45 2.47
C LEU A 288 -41.36 10.40 4.00
N GLY A 289 -41.81 9.29 4.59
CA GLY A 289 -41.72 9.12 6.02
C GLY A 289 -40.26 9.23 6.49
N SER A 290 -40.08 9.71 7.72
CA SER A 290 -38.75 9.86 8.32
C SER A 290 -37.96 8.54 8.33
N LYS A 291 -38.66 7.40 8.40
CA LYS A 291 -38.09 6.05 8.38
C LYS A 291 -37.51 5.67 7.01
N GLU A 292 -38.21 5.96 5.92
CA GLU A 292 -37.74 5.66 4.56
C GLU A 292 -36.49 6.48 4.22
N ARG A 293 -36.49 7.76 4.61
CA ARG A 293 -35.33 8.64 4.44
C ARG A 293 -34.13 8.16 5.25
N GLU A 294 -34.34 7.76 6.50
CA GLU A 294 -33.29 7.19 7.34
C GLU A 294 -32.71 5.90 6.74
N LEU A 295 -33.55 5.00 6.24
CA LEU A 295 -33.10 3.78 5.56
C LEU A 295 -32.21 4.09 4.35
N GLN A 296 -32.65 5.01 3.47
CA GLN A 296 -31.84 5.43 2.31
C GLN A 296 -30.49 6.00 2.74
N LEU A 297 -30.47 6.79 3.82
CA LEU A 297 -29.28 7.40 4.36
C LEU A 297 -28.31 6.33 4.86
N VAL A 298 -28.80 5.36 5.66
CA VAL A 298 -28.00 4.24 6.17
C VAL A 298 -27.38 3.41 5.03
N GLU A 299 -28.14 3.13 3.98
CA GLU A 299 -27.65 2.42 2.79
C GLU A 299 -26.60 3.25 2.01
N SER A 300 -26.84 4.56 1.83
CA SER A 300 -25.88 5.46 1.19
C SER A 300 -24.60 5.60 2.01
N LEU A 301 -24.67 5.64 3.34
CA LEU A 301 -23.49 5.61 4.22
C LEU A 301 -22.74 4.28 4.10
N ALA A 302 -23.43 3.15 3.96
CA ALA A 302 -22.78 1.86 3.72
C ALA A 302 -21.97 1.87 2.42
N VAL A 303 -22.50 2.48 1.35
CA VAL A 303 -21.77 2.68 0.09
C VAL A 303 -20.52 3.55 0.30
N VAL A 304 -20.65 4.68 1.00
CA VAL A 304 -19.52 5.57 1.32
C VAL A 304 -18.45 4.84 2.15
N ALA A 305 -18.85 4.07 3.16
CA ALA A 305 -17.95 3.27 3.97
C ALA A 305 -17.19 2.24 3.13
N CYS A 306 -17.86 1.58 2.17
CA CYS A 306 -17.21 0.65 1.25
C CYS A 306 -16.19 1.34 0.33
N VAL A 307 -16.52 2.51 -0.23
CA VAL A 307 -15.57 3.30 -1.04
C VAL A 307 -14.32 3.67 -0.21
N ARG A 308 -14.51 4.06 1.05
CA ARG A 308 -13.40 4.39 1.96
C ARG A 308 -12.54 3.20 2.33
N ALA A 309 -13.15 2.03 2.50
CA ALA A 309 -12.40 0.79 2.69
C ALA A 309 -11.53 0.48 1.46
N ILE A 310 -12.05 0.70 0.24
CA ILE A 310 -11.28 0.58 -1.00
C ILE A 310 -10.13 1.60 -1.00
N ASP A 311 -10.39 2.89 -0.74
CA ASP A 311 -9.35 3.94 -0.65
C ASP A 311 -8.22 3.52 0.30
N SER A 312 -8.57 3.04 1.49
CA SER A 312 -7.63 2.59 2.51
C SER A 312 -6.78 1.41 2.04
N ASN A 313 -7.40 0.41 1.41
CA ASN A 313 -6.67 -0.75 0.88
C ASN A 313 -5.76 -0.36 -0.28
N VAL A 314 -6.20 0.52 -1.18
CA VAL A 314 -5.36 1.03 -2.29
C VAL A 314 -4.18 1.82 -1.76
N ARG A 315 -4.40 2.65 -0.73
CA ARG A 315 -3.32 3.36 -0.04
C ARG A 315 -2.33 2.39 0.59
N ALA A 316 -2.80 1.36 1.29
CA ALA A 316 -1.95 0.33 1.87
C ALA A 316 -1.13 -0.40 0.80
N ILE A 317 -1.70 -0.72 -0.36
CA ILE A 317 -0.96 -1.29 -1.49
C ILE A 317 0.10 -0.32 -2.00
N LYS A 318 -0.25 0.95 -2.19
CA LYS A 318 0.68 1.99 -2.67
C LYS A 318 1.84 2.22 -1.70
N GLU A 319 1.58 2.24 -0.40
CA GLU A 319 2.57 2.57 0.62
C GLU A 319 3.40 1.37 1.06
N LYS A 320 2.80 0.17 1.12
CA LYS A 320 3.46 -1.03 1.64
C LYS A 320 3.89 -1.99 0.54
N ILE A 321 3.12 -2.17 -0.52
CA ILE A 321 3.36 -3.22 -1.52
C ILE A 321 4.19 -2.72 -2.70
N ILE A 322 3.87 -1.55 -3.26
CA ILE A 322 4.65 -0.99 -4.38
C ILE A 322 6.13 -0.86 -4.03
N PRO A 323 6.52 -0.34 -2.86
CA PRO A 323 7.94 -0.24 -2.52
C PRO A 323 8.62 -1.59 -2.38
N LEU A 324 7.90 -2.66 -2.01
CA LEU A 324 8.44 -4.02 -1.99
C LEU A 324 8.77 -4.53 -3.39
N LEU A 325 7.99 -4.14 -4.39
CA LEU A 325 8.15 -4.58 -5.78
C LEU A 325 9.18 -3.75 -6.56
N GLU A 326 9.82 -2.77 -5.92
CA GLU A 326 10.91 -2.00 -6.53
C GLU A 326 12.12 -2.91 -6.76
N ARG A 327 12.69 -2.85 -7.98
CA ARG A 327 13.82 -3.69 -8.41
C ARG A 327 15.04 -3.57 -7.50
N SER A 328 15.25 -2.40 -6.91
CA SER A 328 16.38 -2.14 -6.02
C SER A 328 16.47 -3.11 -4.86
N ASN A 329 15.34 -3.63 -4.38
CA ASN A 329 15.30 -4.60 -3.29
C ASN A 329 15.82 -5.99 -3.69
N PHE A 330 15.98 -6.24 -5.00
CA PHE A 330 16.33 -7.55 -5.57
C PHE A 330 17.63 -7.54 -6.35
N VAL A 331 18.22 -6.37 -6.59
CA VAL A 331 19.51 -6.23 -7.25
C VAL A 331 20.55 -6.01 -6.16
N GLN A 332 21.50 -6.95 -6.06
CA GLN A 332 22.61 -6.82 -5.14
C GLN A 332 23.52 -5.67 -5.57
N LEU A 333 24.10 -4.97 -4.59
CA LEU A 333 25.01 -3.86 -4.87
C LEU A 333 26.21 -4.27 -5.72
N GLU A 334 26.71 -5.50 -5.53
CA GLU A 334 27.77 -6.10 -6.33
C GLU A 334 27.39 -6.18 -7.81
N ASP A 335 26.20 -6.70 -8.10
CA ASP A 335 25.66 -6.79 -9.46
C ASP A 335 25.46 -5.41 -10.08
N LEU A 336 25.03 -4.44 -9.26
CA LEU A 336 24.82 -3.07 -9.70
C LEU A 336 26.12 -2.37 -10.11
N VAL A 337 27.19 -2.53 -9.32
CA VAL A 337 28.54 -2.06 -9.67
C VAL A 337 28.99 -2.67 -11.00
N GLU A 338 28.78 -3.98 -11.17
CA GLU A 338 29.18 -4.69 -12.36
C GLU A 338 28.35 -4.27 -13.60
N MET A 339 27.05 -4.02 -13.45
CA MET A 339 26.21 -3.48 -14.51
C MET A 339 26.69 -2.10 -14.97
N PHE A 340 26.96 -1.17 -14.03
CA PHE A 340 27.48 0.15 -14.39
C PHE A 340 28.83 0.07 -15.09
N ARG A 341 29.76 -0.76 -14.58
CA ARG A 341 31.06 -0.98 -15.21
C ARG A 341 30.91 -1.49 -16.64
N ASN A 342 30.11 -2.53 -16.84
CA ASN A 342 29.86 -3.11 -18.15
C ASN A 342 29.26 -2.09 -19.12
N LYS A 343 28.27 -1.32 -18.65
CA LYS A 343 27.62 -0.30 -19.45
C LYS A 343 28.59 0.79 -19.91
N ILE A 344 29.44 1.30 -19.02
CA ILE A 344 30.49 2.26 -19.33
C ILE A 344 31.49 1.69 -20.35
N SER A 345 31.91 0.43 -20.19
CA SER A 345 32.90 -0.23 -21.05
C SER A 345 32.40 -0.49 -22.47
N THR A 346 31.09 -0.57 -22.71
CA THR A 346 30.55 -0.86 -24.04
C THR A 346 30.78 0.24 -25.07
N GLY A 347 31.09 1.48 -24.65
CA GLY A 347 31.41 2.61 -25.53
C GLY A 347 30.26 3.12 -26.42
N LYS A 348 29.05 2.55 -26.31
CA LYS A 348 27.88 2.90 -27.15
C LYS A 348 27.05 4.09 -26.63
N ILE A 349 27.56 4.80 -25.63
CA ILE A 349 26.80 5.75 -24.80
C ILE A 349 27.32 7.16 -25.04
N ARG A 350 26.43 8.17 -25.00
CA ARG A 350 26.83 9.57 -25.17
C ARG A 350 27.80 9.99 -24.06
N ARG A 351 28.70 10.92 -24.36
CA ARG A 351 29.75 11.37 -23.41
C ARG A 351 29.16 11.86 -22.08
N ASP A 352 28.06 12.62 -22.12
CA ASP A 352 27.42 13.15 -20.91
C ASP A 352 26.78 12.04 -20.05
N GLU A 353 26.17 11.05 -20.70
CA GLU A 353 25.62 9.87 -20.05
C GLU A 353 26.73 9.02 -19.40
N VAL A 354 27.91 8.91 -20.04
CA VAL A 354 29.07 8.22 -19.46
C VAL A 354 29.52 8.87 -18.15
N ASN A 355 29.59 10.20 -18.09
CA ASN A 355 29.96 10.92 -16.86
C ASN A 355 28.94 10.68 -15.75
N SER A 356 27.65 10.72 -16.09
CA SER A 356 26.56 10.42 -15.15
C SER A 356 26.61 8.99 -14.62
N LEU A 357 26.93 8.01 -15.47
CA LEU A 357 27.11 6.60 -15.07
C LEU A 357 28.35 6.38 -14.23
N LYS A 358 29.47 7.06 -14.53
CA LYS A 358 30.69 7.01 -13.70
C LYS A 358 30.43 7.50 -12.28
N LEU A 359 29.70 8.61 -12.15
CA LEU A 359 29.31 9.13 -10.84
C LEU A 359 28.44 8.13 -10.08
N SER A 360 27.48 7.48 -10.74
CA SER A 360 26.66 6.42 -10.14
C SER A 360 27.48 5.19 -9.75
N LEU A 361 28.44 4.77 -10.58
CA LEU A 361 29.37 3.69 -10.27
C LEU A 361 30.20 4.01 -9.02
N GLU A 362 30.76 5.21 -8.94
CA GLU A 362 31.58 5.67 -7.80
C GLU A 362 30.76 5.71 -6.51
N LYS A 363 29.56 6.31 -6.55
CA LYS A 363 28.62 6.36 -5.42
C LYS A 363 28.25 4.95 -4.95
N THR A 364 27.87 4.07 -5.88
CA THR A 364 27.49 2.69 -5.58
C THR A 364 28.65 1.90 -4.97
N SER A 365 29.84 2.05 -5.55
CA SER A 365 31.05 1.39 -5.06
C SER A 365 31.44 1.89 -3.67
N HIS A 366 31.40 3.20 -3.43
CA HIS A 366 31.66 3.77 -2.11
C HIS A 366 30.68 3.24 -1.07
N PHE A 367 29.38 3.21 -1.41
CA PHE A 367 28.33 2.70 -0.54
C PHE A 367 28.52 1.21 -0.22
N LEU A 368 28.77 0.38 -1.23
CA LEU A 368 29.09 -1.04 -1.06
C LEU A 368 30.31 -1.24 -0.16
N GLY A 369 31.38 -0.47 -0.38
CA GLY A 369 32.58 -0.54 0.44
C GLY A 369 32.34 -0.16 1.90
N LYS A 370 31.54 0.89 2.16
CA LYS A 370 31.13 1.27 3.52
C LYS A 370 30.31 0.15 4.17
N LYS A 371 29.36 -0.39 3.44
CA LYS A 371 28.43 -1.42 3.92
C LYS A 371 29.13 -2.74 4.25
N CYS A 372 30.00 -3.23 3.36
CA CYS A 372 30.83 -4.40 3.63
C CYS A 372 31.71 -4.22 4.88
N ARG A 373 32.29 -3.03 5.11
CA ARG A 373 33.07 -2.75 6.33
C ARG A 373 32.23 -2.87 7.61
N ALA A 374 31.01 -2.34 7.60
CA ALA A 374 30.09 -2.47 8.73
C ALA A 374 29.77 -3.95 8.99
N ILE A 375 29.37 -4.69 7.95
CA ILE A 375 29.04 -6.13 8.05
C ILE A 375 30.23 -6.93 8.58
N MET A 376 31.45 -6.67 8.09
CA MET A 376 32.66 -7.33 8.59
C MET A 376 32.88 -7.07 10.08
N ALA A 377 32.70 -5.84 10.56
CA ALA A 377 32.87 -5.50 11.97
C ALA A 377 31.92 -6.31 12.86
N ILE A 378 30.64 -6.42 12.48
CA ILE A 378 29.65 -7.23 13.18
C ILE A 378 30.04 -8.70 13.19
N LYS A 379 30.41 -9.25 12.02
CA LYS A 379 30.76 -10.68 11.90
C LYS A 379 32.00 -11.00 12.74
N ARG A 380 33.01 -10.13 12.76
CA ARG A 380 34.19 -10.28 13.63
C ARG A 380 33.80 -10.27 15.11
N SER A 381 33.01 -9.28 15.54
CA SER A 381 32.48 -9.24 16.90
C SER A 381 31.66 -10.48 17.26
N ARG A 382 30.89 -11.03 16.31
CA ARG A 382 30.09 -12.24 16.52
C ARG A 382 30.97 -13.48 16.64
N ILE A 383 32.01 -13.61 15.82
CA ILE A 383 33.00 -14.68 15.92
C ILE A 383 33.65 -14.64 17.30
N GLU A 384 34.11 -13.47 17.76
CA GLU A 384 34.73 -13.32 19.08
C GLU A 384 33.78 -13.74 20.22
N GLN A 385 32.50 -13.36 20.15
CA GLN A 385 31.50 -13.76 21.13
C GLN A 385 31.24 -15.28 21.12
N LEU A 386 31.21 -15.90 19.94
CA LEU A 386 30.97 -17.34 19.81
C LEU A 386 32.16 -18.15 20.33
N LEU A 387 33.39 -17.74 20.02
CA LEU A 387 34.61 -18.40 20.50
C LEU A 387 34.74 -18.27 22.03
N LYS A 388 34.48 -17.09 22.59
CA LYS A 388 34.46 -16.89 24.06
C LYS A 388 33.49 -17.84 24.77
N LYS A 389 32.34 -18.15 24.16
CA LYS A 389 31.36 -19.10 24.73
C LYS A 389 31.84 -20.55 24.73
N ILE A 390 32.74 -20.92 23.82
CA ILE A 390 33.38 -22.24 23.81
C ILE A 390 34.44 -22.29 24.91
N ASP A 391 35.31 -21.28 24.99
CA ASP A 391 36.44 -21.23 25.94
C ASP A 391 36.00 -21.22 27.41
N LEU A 392 34.87 -20.57 27.74
CA LEU A 392 34.31 -20.52 29.11
C LEU A 392 33.92 -21.91 29.67
N LYS A 393 33.80 -22.94 28.83
CA LYS A 393 33.46 -24.31 29.28
C LYS A 393 34.61 -25.02 30.00
N ASP A 394 35.85 -24.59 29.77
CA ASP A 394 37.04 -25.20 30.37
C ASP A 394 37.36 -24.65 31.78
N GLN A 395 36.78 -23.51 32.18
CA GLN A 395 37.12 -22.84 33.44
C GLN A 395 36.12 -23.02 34.60
N ASP A 396 34.83 -23.31 34.36
CA ASP A 396 33.84 -23.44 35.45
C ASP A 396 33.36 -24.90 35.64
N SER A 397 33.81 -25.52 36.75
CA SER A 397 33.57 -26.93 37.09
C SER A 397 32.30 -27.20 37.91
N SER A 398 31.54 -26.18 38.33
CA SER A 398 30.53 -26.37 39.39
C SER A 398 29.05 -26.32 38.95
N ASN A 399 28.71 -25.93 37.71
CA ASN A 399 27.32 -25.98 37.22
C ASN A 399 27.25 -26.07 35.67
N LYS A 400 27.63 -27.22 35.12
CA LYS A 400 27.71 -27.42 33.66
C LYS A 400 26.34 -27.73 33.04
N VAL A 401 25.68 -26.70 32.52
CA VAL A 401 24.77 -26.88 31.36
C VAL A 401 25.66 -27.31 30.20
N PHE A 402 25.75 -28.62 29.94
CA PHE A 402 26.54 -29.16 28.84
C PHE A 402 25.95 -28.68 27.50
N LEU A 403 26.65 -27.77 26.82
CA LEU A 403 26.48 -27.67 25.37
C LEU A 403 27.00 -28.98 24.78
N GLU A 404 26.08 -29.76 24.19
CA GLU A 404 26.40 -31.04 23.54
C GLU A 404 27.47 -30.81 22.46
N PRO A 405 28.38 -31.77 22.20
CA PRO A 405 29.42 -31.65 21.17
C PRO A 405 28.88 -31.22 19.80
N VAL A 406 27.63 -31.59 19.49
CA VAL A 406 26.91 -31.17 18.28
C VAL A 406 26.77 -29.64 18.19
N PHE A 407 26.50 -28.95 19.30
CA PHE A 407 26.43 -27.49 19.33
C PHE A 407 27.79 -26.84 19.10
N ILE A 408 28.88 -27.42 19.62
CA ILE A 408 30.25 -26.89 19.41
C ILE A 408 30.63 -27.00 17.93
N ASN A 409 30.36 -28.15 17.31
CA ASN A 409 30.59 -28.33 15.87
C ASN A 409 29.80 -27.31 15.04
N GLY A 410 28.52 -27.10 15.36
CA GLY A 410 27.68 -26.10 14.70
C GLY A 410 28.20 -24.66 14.87
N ILE A 411 28.76 -24.32 16.03
CA ILE A 411 29.39 -23.01 16.25
C ILE A 411 30.66 -22.88 15.39
N ASN A 412 31.53 -23.89 15.38
CA ASN A 412 32.76 -23.88 14.59
C ASN A 412 32.48 -23.73 13.09
N GLU A 413 31.52 -24.48 12.55
CA GLU A 413 31.08 -24.34 11.16
C GLU A 413 30.56 -22.93 10.86
N SER A 414 29.80 -22.34 11.78
CA SER A 414 29.30 -20.96 11.66
C SER A 414 30.43 -19.93 11.66
N VAL A 415 31.45 -20.11 12.52
CA VAL A 415 32.63 -19.25 12.60
C VAL A 415 33.44 -19.32 11.30
N GLU A 416 33.73 -20.51 10.79
CA GLU A 416 34.48 -20.69 9.55
C GLU A 416 33.74 -20.09 8.34
N LYS A 417 32.42 -20.28 8.27
CA LYS A 417 31.59 -19.62 7.25
C LYS A 417 31.73 -18.09 7.31
N MET A 418 31.63 -17.49 8.49
CA MET A 418 31.76 -16.04 8.65
C MET A 418 33.17 -15.53 8.28
N ARG A 419 34.24 -16.28 8.61
CA ARG A 419 35.61 -15.95 8.22
C ARG A 419 35.79 -15.95 6.71
N LYS A 420 35.24 -16.95 6.02
CA LYS A 420 35.25 -17.00 4.54
C LYS A 420 34.52 -15.81 3.92
N GLU A 421 33.32 -15.49 4.41
CA GLU A 421 32.56 -14.33 3.94
C GLU A 421 33.31 -13.01 4.18
N ILE A 422 34.03 -12.86 5.31
CA ILE A 422 34.90 -11.71 5.58
C ILE A 422 36.02 -11.61 4.55
N ALA A 423 36.72 -12.72 4.25
CA ALA A 423 37.78 -12.73 3.25
C ALA A 423 37.24 -12.33 1.86
N GLU A 424 36.06 -12.80 1.47
CA GLU A 424 35.39 -12.41 0.22
C GLU A 424 34.98 -10.93 0.20
N MET A 425 34.53 -10.37 1.32
CA MET A 425 34.24 -8.94 1.42
C MET A 425 35.49 -8.09 1.25
N GLU A 426 36.63 -8.51 1.82
CA GLU A 426 37.91 -7.82 1.68
C GLU A 426 38.40 -7.81 0.22
N THR A 427 38.29 -8.93 -0.49
CA THR A 427 38.64 -9.00 -1.92
C THR A 427 37.71 -8.13 -2.77
N THR A 428 36.41 -8.15 -2.46
CA THR A 428 35.42 -7.30 -3.13
C THR A 428 35.75 -5.83 -2.95
N ILE A 429 36.04 -5.38 -1.72
CA ILE A 429 36.41 -3.98 -1.42
C ILE A 429 37.68 -3.57 -2.19
N LYS A 430 38.69 -4.44 -2.25
CA LYS A 430 39.95 -4.16 -2.98
C LYS A 430 39.73 -4.02 -4.49
N ALA A 431 38.75 -4.71 -5.05
CA ALA A 431 38.40 -4.67 -6.48
C ALA A 431 37.49 -3.50 -6.87
N LEU A 432 37.00 -2.70 -5.91
CA LEU A 432 36.17 -1.54 -6.21
C LEU A 432 36.97 -0.43 -6.89
N PRO A 433 36.36 0.35 -7.80
CA PRO A 433 36.98 1.52 -8.41
C PRO A 433 37.53 2.47 -7.33
N LYS A 434 38.83 2.79 -7.41
CA LYS A 434 39.45 3.78 -6.52
C LYS A 434 39.00 5.17 -6.93
N ILE A 435 38.30 5.86 -6.05
CA ILE A 435 37.99 7.28 -6.22
C ILE A 435 39.31 8.04 -6.06
N THR A 436 39.91 8.47 -7.16
CA THR A 436 40.99 9.45 -7.09
C THR A 436 40.33 10.82 -7.02
N THR A 437 40.13 11.32 -5.81
CA THR A 437 39.78 12.73 -5.59
C THR A 437 40.98 13.57 -6.03
N LYS A 438 41.11 13.82 -7.33
CA LYS A 438 41.95 14.91 -7.82
C LYS A 438 41.23 16.19 -7.41
N ASN A 439 41.58 16.68 -6.22
CA ASN A 439 41.28 18.06 -5.83
C ASN A 439 41.96 18.95 -6.87
N LYS A 440 41.19 19.44 -7.83
CA LYS A 440 41.59 20.58 -8.66
C LYS A 440 41.42 21.81 -7.77
N ASN A 441 42.52 22.26 -7.19
CA ASN A 441 42.65 23.63 -6.72
C ASN A 441 42.75 24.57 -7.93
#